data_AF-A0A9X5EL10-F1
#
_entry.id   AF-A0A9X5EL10-F1
#
_cell.length_a   1.000
_cell.length_b   1.000
_cell.length_c   1.000
_cell.angle_alpha   90.00
_cell.angle_beta   90.00
_cell.angle_gamma   90.00
#
_symmetry.space_group_name_H-M   'P 1'
#
loop_
_entity.id
_entity.type
_entity.pdbx_description
1 polymer ?
#
loop_
_entity_poly.entity_id
_entity_poly.type
_entity_poly.pdbx_seq_one_letter_code
_entity_poly.pdbx_strand_id
1 'polypeptide(L)'
;MNRHLHTLRAALAAFLLLACTYAAAGGIEFLPGAANTKGILEEEARFHLYAFQNALQQSKHAPFVNDENLMRKLRDHSLRSTVARVEYRYNGARAPRVYHSRSGRSIEGTLRWIADSGSPTGSDSTSGSEGSWAVDIEEDVAEQRFYPRLGANEVRVSARPQAGSRFRPSGRHGRDAEFKALRELEADLNKAIIPPGGELEIFVSQPPCASCTQAITQFADTYKLRNTVVHHLTSTKDVPAARWSPSQKAYSEFFTGRRTTINGTLVTGKVRAANPRGESEALGLLEEAEGFQSGRLKAAKSACVP
;
A
#
# COMPACT_ATOMS: atom_id res chain seq x y z
N MET A 1 23.30 25.48 53.33
CA MET A 1 23.79 25.38 51.93
C MET A 1 23.09 24.32 51.06
N ASN A 2 22.24 23.42 51.58
CA ASN A 2 21.66 22.33 50.77
C ASN A 2 20.35 22.65 50.03
N ARG A 3 19.62 23.72 50.39
CA ARG A 3 18.31 24.04 49.76
C ARG A 3 18.43 24.59 48.33
N HIS A 4 19.51 25.30 48.01
CA HIS A 4 19.72 25.88 46.67
C HIS A 4 20.07 24.84 45.58
N LEU A 5 20.67 23.72 45.97
CA LEU A 5 21.02 22.61 45.06
C LEU A 5 19.79 21.82 44.60
N HIS A 6 18.76 21.71 45.45
CA HIS A 6 17.51 21.02 45.09
C HIS A 6 16.62 21.85 44.16
N THR A 7 16.57 23.17 44.35
CA THR A 7 15.83 24.08 43.46
C THR A 7 16.44 24.16 42.05
N LEU A 8 17.78 24.13 41.94
CA LEU A 8 18.46 24.12 40.64
C LEU A 8 18.23 22.82 39.86
N ARG A 9 18.21 21.65 40.53
CA ARG A 9 17.91 20.36 39.89
C ARG A 9 16.47 20.25 39.41
N ALA A 10 15.51 20.77 40.18
CA ALA A 10 14.10 20.78 39.79
C ALA A 10 13.84 21.69 38.57
N ALA A 11 14.50 22.86 38.52
CA ALA A 11 14.39 23.78 37.39
C ALA A 11 15.02 23.21 36.11
N LEU A 12 16.14 22.51 36.21
CA LEU A 12 16.80 21.88 35.06
C LEU A 12 15.97 20.71 34.48
N ALA A 13 15.29 19.93 35.33
CA ALA A 13 14.37 18.89 34.89
C ALA A 13 13.13 19.46 34.19
N ALA A 14 12.59 20.59 34.66
CA ALA A 14 11.49 21.28 34.00
C ALA A 14 11.89 21.87 32.63
N PHE A 15 13.12 22.39 32.50
CA PHE A 15 13.64 22.89 31.21
C PHE A 15 13.94 21.77 30.20
N LEU A 16 14.42 20.61 30.66
CA LEU A 16 14.61 19.44 29.80
C LEU A 16 13.29 18.81 29.36
N LEU A 17 12.22 18.94 30.16
CA LEU A 17 10.87 18.52 29.77
C LEU A 17 10.18 19.50 28.80
N LEU A 18 10.57 20.78 28.78
CA LEU A 18 10.07 21.77 27.80
C LEU A 18 10.83 21.77 26.47
N ALA A 19 12.05 21.21 26.41
CA ALA A 19 12.83 21.11 25.18
C ALA A 19 12.41 19.95 24.26
N CYS A 20 11.50 19.08 24.72
CA CYS A 20 10.92 18.06 23.87
C CYS A 20 9.81 18.64 22.98
N THR A 21 10.14 18.73 21.69
CA THR A 21 9.24 18.53 20.55
C THR A 21 8.38 19.72 20.09
N TYR A 22 9.04 20.74 19.53
CA TYR A 22 8.53 21.33 18.29
C TYR A 22 9.27 20.70 17.11
N ALA A 23 8.99 19.43 16.84
CA ALA A 23 9.21 18.94 15.48
C ALA A 23 8.17 19.69 14.63
N ALA A 24 8.64 20.64 13.81
CA ALA A 24 7.80 21.26 12.80
C ALA A 24 7.05 20.15 12.05
N ALA A 25 5.75 20.33 11.83
CA ALA A 25 4.96 19.40 11.04
C ALA A 25 5.68 19.16 9.71
N GLY A 26 5.97 17.89 9.44
CA GLY A 26 6.66 17.50 8.22
C GLY A 26 5.92 17.97 6.98
N GLY A 27 6.68 18.34 5.94
CA GLY A 27 6.09 18.55 4.63
C GLY A 27 5.36 17.30 4.14
N ILE A 28 4.32 17.52 3.34
CA ILE A 28 3.66 16.46 2.57
C ILE A 28 4.01 16.71 1.11
N GLU A 29 4.62 15.72 0.46
CA GLU A 29 5.04 15.81 -0.94
C GLU A 29 4.35 14.73 -1.77
N PHE A 30 3.79 15.15 -2.91
CA PHE A 30 3.25 14.24 -3.93
C PHE A 30 4.20 14.28 -5.12
N LEU A 31 4.96 13.20 -5.30
CA LEU A 31 6.05 13.13 -6.26
C LEU A 31 5.75 12.11 -7.37
N PRO A 32 6.01 12.45 -8.64
CA PRO A 32 5.95 11.48 -9.71
C PRO A 32 7.06 10.44 -9.52
N GLY A 33 6.67 9.19 -9.28
CA GLY A 33 7.58 8.05 -9.12
C GLY A 33 8.16 7.58 -10.44
N ALA A 34 9.30 6.88 -10.40
CA ALA A 34 10.02 6.39 -11.57
C ALA A 34 10.28 4.87 -11.47
N ALA A 35 11.47 4.40 -11.89
CA ALA A 35 11.80 2.97 -11.97
C ALA A 35 11.69 2.24 -10.62
N ASN A 36 12.14 2.83 -9.51
CA ASN A 36 12.05 2.20 -8.19
C ASN A 36 10.60 2.04 -7.75
N THR A 37 9.79 3.11 -7.88
CA THR A 37 8.34 3.08 -7.61
C THR A 37 7.64 2.01 -8.45
N LYS A 38 8.03 1.88 -9.72
CA LYS A 38 7.52 0.81 -10.60
C LYS A 38 7.80 -0.58 -10.02
N GLY A 39 9.07 -0.87 -9.69
CA GLY A 39 9.47 -2.19 -9.17
C GLY A 39 8.72 -2.57 -7.89
N ILE A 40 8.60 -1.62 -6.96
CA ILE A 40 7.83 -1.79 -5.72
C ILE A 40 6.36 -2.12 -6.03
N LEU A 41 5.74 -1.38 -6.96
CA LEU A 41 4.34 -1.61 -7.33
C LEU A 41 4.13 -2.89 -8.13
N GLU A 42 5.12 -3.34 -8.91
CA GLU A 42 5.09 -4.64 -9.60
C GLU A 42 5.11 -5.80 -8.62
N GLU A 43 5.85 -5.68 -7.52
CA GLU A 43 5.82 -6.63 -6.40
C GLU A 43 4.45 -6.60 -5.70
N GLU A 44 3.96 -5.41 -5.36
CA GLU A 44 2.66 -5.21 -4.73
C GLU A 44 1.50 -5.78 -5.57
N ALA A 45 1.55 -5.58 -6.90
CA ALA A 45 0.57 -6.13 -7.82
C ALA A 45 0.63 -7.67 -7.87
N ARG A 46 1.83 -8.26 -7.82
CA ARG A 46 2.01 -9.72 -7.77
C ARG A 46 1.49 -10.31 -6.47
N PHE A 47 1.77 -9.67 -5.33
CA PHE A 47 1.27 -10.07 -4.01
C PHE A 47 -0.25 -10.27 -4.01
N HIS A 48 -1.00 -9.30 -4.56
CA HIS A 48 -2.46 -9.41 -4.67
C HIS A 48 -2.94 -10.37 -5.77
N LEU A 49 -2.23 -10.46 -6.90
CA LEU A 49 -2.55 -11.39 -7.97
C LEU A 49 -2.45 -12.85 -7.51
N TYR A 50 -1.44 -13.18 -6.71
CA TYR A 50 -1.27 -14.52 -6.15
C TYR A 50 -2.37 -14.88 -5.16
N ALA A 51 -2.88 -13.91 -4.40
CA ALA A 51 -4.05 -14.14 -3.57
C ALA A 51 -5.30 -14.50 -4.40
N PHE A 52 -5.55 -13.82 -5.52
CA PHE A 52 -6.61 -14.21 -6.46
C PHE A 52 -6.38 -15.61 -7.03
N GLN A 53 -5.16 -15.92 -7.44
CA GLN A 53 -4.77 -17.23 -7.97
C GLN A 53 -5.04 -18.34 -6.96
N ASN A 54 -4.68 -18.13 -5.68
CA ASN A 54 -4.91 -19.08 -4.59
C ASN A 54 -6.40 -19.22 -4.25
N ALA A 55 -7.17 -18.13 -4.27
CA ALA A 55 -8.61 -18.17 -4.06
C ALA A 55 -9.30 -19.03 -5.13
N LEU A 56 -8.93 -18.85 -6.40
CA LEU A 56 -9.48 -19.62 -7.52
C LEU A 56 -9.15 -21.13 -7.47
N GLN A 57 -8.23 -21.58 -6.62
CA GLN A 57 -7.98 -23.01 -6.41
C GLN A 57 -9.08 -23.70 -5.61
N GLN A 58 -9.95 -22.94 -4.93
CA GLN A 58 -11.05 -23.54 -4.17
C GLN A 58 -12.07 -24.16 -5.12
N SER A 59 -12.52 -25.39 -4.81
CA SER A 59 -13.45 -26.16 -5.65
C SER A 59 -14.73 -25.42 -5.98
N LYS A 60 -15.25 -24.59 -5.06
CA LYS A 60 -16.43 -23.75 -5.28
C LYS A 60 -16.28 -22.74 -6.43
N HIS A 61 -15.05 -22.41 -6.83
CA HIS A 61 -14.77 -21.50 -7.95
C HIS A 61 -14.45 -22.23 -9.26
N ALA A 62 -14.54 -23.57 -9.30
CA ALA A 62 -14.32 -24.32 -10.54
C ALA A 62 -15.21 -23.86 -11.71
N PRO A 63 -16.52 -23.53 -11.53
CA PRO A 63 -17.32 -22.97 -12.63
C PRO A 63 -16.77 -21.62 -13.13
N PHE A 64 -16.28 -20.78 -12.21
CA PHE A 64 -15.70 -19.48 -12.56
C PHE A 64 -14.41 -19.64 -13.38
N VAL A 65 -13.52 -20.53 -12.93
CA VAL A 65 -12.22 -20.78 -13.58
C VAL A 65 -12.36 -21.33 -14.99
N ASN A 66 -13.45 -22.08 -15.26
CA ASN A 66 -13.70 -22.69 -16.56
C ASN A 66 -14.51 -21.80 -17.52
N ASP A 67 -14.92 -20.61 -17.09
CA ASP A 67 -15.66 -19.65 -17.92
C ASP A 67 -14.72 -18.52 -18.41
N GLU A 68 -14.49 -18.47 -19.73
CA GLU A 68 -13.62 -17.47 -20.35
C GLU A 68 -14.13 -16.03 -20.19
N ASN A 69 -15.45 -15.82 -20.15
CA ASN A 69 -16.01 -14.49 -19.96
C ASN A 69 -15.79 -13.99 -18.53
N LEU A 70 -15.98 -14.86 -17.53
CA LEU A 70 -15.73 -14.52 -16.12
C LEU A 70 -14.23 -14.28 -15.88
N MET A 71 -13.37 -15.15 -16.43
CA MET A 71 -11.92 -14.99 -16.32
C MET A 71 -11.41 -13.74 -17.03
N ARG A 72 -11.94 -13.39 -18.22
CA ARG A 72 -11.64 -12.12 -18.89
C ARG A 72 -12.01 -10.92 -18.02
N LYS A 73 -13.23 -10.90 -17.46
CA LYS A 73 -13.69 -9.83 -16.56
C LYS A 73 -12.79 -9.72 -15.31
N LEU A 74 -12.33 -10.85 -14.77
CA LEU A 74 -11.40 -10.86 -13.64
C LEU A 74 -10.02 -10.31 -14.02
N ARG A 75 -9.50 -10.65 -15.19
CA ARG A 75 -8.23 -10.07 -15.70
C ARG A 75 -8.36 -8.56 -15.88
N ASP A 76 -9.46 -8.09 -16.47
CA ASP A 76 -9.73 -6.66 -16.64
C ASP A 76 -9.85 -5.92 -15.30
N HIS A 77 -10.58 -6.50 -14.34
CA HIS A 77 -10.69 -5.97 -12.99
C HIS A 77 -9.31 -5.90 -12.32
N SER A 78 -8.57 -7.02 -12.34
CA SER A 78 -7.24 -7.12 -11.74
C SER A 78 -6.23 -6.16 -12.36
N LEU A 79 -6.39 -5.79 -13.63
CA LEU A 79 -5.55 -4.79 -14.29
C LEU A 79 -5.89 -3.36 -13.82
N ARG A 80 -7.17 -3.07 -13.58
CA ARG A 80 -7.66 -1.72 -13.24
C ARG A 80 -7.55 -1.39 -11.76
N SER A 81 -7.53 -2.39 -10.87
CA SER A 81 -7.41 -2.15 -9.44
C SER A 81 -6.11 -1.40 -9.10
N THR A 82 -6.23 -0.27 -8.42
CA THR A 82 -5.10 0.43 -7.83
C THR A 82 -4.48 -0.45 -6.75
N VAL A 83 -3.17 -0.58 -6.79
CA VAL A 83 -2.38 -1.12 -5.68
C VAL A 83 -1.58 0.01 -5.04
N ALA A 84 -1.39 -0.09 -3.72
CA ALA A 84 -0.59 0.81 -2.95
C ALA A 84 0.17 0.08 -1.84
N ARG A 85 1.45 0.41 -1.68
CA ARG A 85 2.29 0.00 -0.55
C ARG A 85 2.55 1.21 0.32
N VAL A 86 2.25 1.10 1.61
CA VAL A 86 2.49 2.16 2.58
C VAL A 86 3.54 1.71 3.57
N GLU A 87 4.60 2.48 3.72
CA GLU A 87 5.69 2.21 4.65
C GLU A 87 5.69 3.26 5.75
N TYR A 88 5.59 2.78 6.99
CA TYR A 88 5.64 3.62 8.17
C TYR A 88 6.91 3.34 8.98
N ARG A 89 7.78 4.35 9.09
CA ARG A 89 9.03 4.26 9.84
C ARG A 89 8.93 5.11 11.11
N TYR A 90 9.18 4.49 12.26
CA TYR A 90 9.17 5.19 13.55
C TYR A 90 10.50 5.01 14.29
N ASN A 91 10.77 5.89 15.25
CA ASN A 91 12.05 5.87 15.97
C ASN A 91 12.23 4.56 16.73
N GLY A 92 13.40 3.93 16.54
CA GLY A 92 13.73 2.64 17.14
C GLY A 92 13.32 1.42 16.31
N ALA A 93 12.57 1.60 15.21
CA ALA A 93 12.28 0.52 14.28
C ALA A 93 13.51 0.19 13.42
N ARG A 94 13.87 -1.09 13.33
CA ARG A 94 14.95 -1.56 12.43
C ARG A 94 14.54 -1.59 10.95
N ALA A 95 13.26 -1.78 10.69
CA ALA A 95 12.64 -1.84 9.37
C ALA A 95 11.30 -1.10 9.42
N PRO A 96 10.82 -0.54 8.29
CA PRO A 96 9.49 0.06 8.25
C PRO A 96 8.41 -0.99 8.51
N ARG A 97 7.27 -0.55 9.05
CA ARG A 97 6.04 -1.34 9.03
C ARG A 97 5.38 -1.14 7.67
N VAL A 98 5.19 -2.21 6.92
CA VAL A 98 4.74 -2.19 5.52
C VAL A 98 3.29 -2.64 5.47
N TYR A 99 2.45 -1.88 4.77
CA TYR A 99 1.03 -2.16 4.59
C TYR A 99 0.75 -2.37 3.10
N HIS A 100 0.28 -3.57 2.77
CA HIS A 100 0.00 -4.01 1.41
C HIS A 100 -1.49 -3.86 1.10
N SER A 101 -1.84 -3.04 0.12
CA SER A 101 -3.23 -2.67 -0.14
C SER A 101 -3.60 -2.65 -1.61
N ARG A 102 -4.83 -3.10 -1.87
CA ARG A 102 -5.49 -3.01 -3.18
C ARG A 102 -6.84 -2.33 -3.05
N SER A 103 -7.20 -1.62 -4.10
CA SER A 103 -8.51 -1.02 -4.19
C SER A 103 -9.59 -2.08 -4.47
N GLY A 104 -10.82 -1.74 -4.11
CA GLY A 104 -12.00 -2.55 -4.42
C GLY A 104 -12.43 -3.47 -3.27
N ARG A 105 -13.32 -4.40 -3.64
CA ARG A 105 -13.94 -5.41 -2.76
C ARG A 105 -12.93 -6.44 -2.28
N SER A 106 -13.33 -7.26 -1.32
CA SER A 106 -12.77 -8.59 -1.08
C SER A 106 -12.66 -9.39 -2.41
N ILE A 107 -11.68 -10.28 -2.54
CA ILE A 107 -11.56 -11.28 -3.62
C ILE A 107 -12.88 -12.04 -3.78
N GLU A 108 -13.48 -12.55 -2.71
CA GLU A 108 -14.76 -13.26 -2.78
C GLU A 108 -15.87 -12.35 -3.32
N GLY A 109 -16.00 -11.14 -2.76
CA GLY A 109 -16.96 -10.14 -3.22
C GLY A 109 -16.72 -9.71 -4.66
N THR A 110 -15.46 -9.71 -5.13
CA THR A 110 -15.09 -9.45 -6.53
C THR A 110 -15.57 -10.58 -7.44
N LEU A 111 -15.28 -11.84 -7.08
CA LEU A 111 -15.69 -13.01 -7.88
C LEU A 111 -17.22 -13.08 -7.98
N ARG A 112 -17.92 -12.87 -6.86
CA ARG A 112 -19.38 -12.81 -6.81
C ARG A 112 -19.93 -11.68 -7.68
N TRP A 113 -19.42 -10.46 -7.53
CA TRP A 113 -19.86 -9.31 -8.32
C TRP A 113 -19.69 -9.53 -9.83
N ILE A 114 -18.58 -10.13 -10.25
CA ILE A 114 -18.33 -10.49 -11.66
C ILE A 114 -19.34 -11.51 -12.17
N ALA A 115 -19.66 -12.52 -11.36
CA ALA A 115 -20.63 -13.56 -11.69
C ALA A 115 -22.06 -13.01 -11.77
N ASP A 116 -22.46 -12.15 -10.83
CA ASP A 116 -23.84 -11.68 -10.69
C ASP A 116 -24.22 -10.53 -11.64
N SER A 117 -23.28 -9.64 -11.97
CA SER A 117 -23.62 -8.32 -12.54
C SER A 117 -22.70 -7.88 -13.68
N GLY A 118 -21.78 -8.74 -14.11
CA GLY A 118 -20.53 -8.29 -14.71
C GLY A 118 -20.67 -7.28 -15.87
N SER A 119 -20.28 -6.04 -15.58
CA SER A 119 -19.78 -5.08 -16.54
C SER A 119 -18.52 -4.42 -15.93
N PRO A 120 -17.34 -4.49 -16.59
CA PRO A 120 -16.11 -3.85 -16.11
C PRO A 120 -16.10 -2.32 -16.27
N THR A 121 -17.27 -1.70 -16.49
CA THR A 121 -17.42 -0.29 -16.81
C THR A 121 -17.47 0.54 -15.52
N GLY A 122 -16.29 1.01 -15.11
CA GLY A 122 -16.15 2.12 -14.18
C GLY A 122 -15.71 1.69 -12.78
N SER A 123 -14.91 2.57 -12.16
CA SER A 123 -14.68 2.62 -10.72
C SER A 123 -15.92 2.11 -9.97
N ASP A 124 -15.71 1.21 -9.00
CA ASP A 124 -16.71 0.51 -8.18
C ASP A 124 -17.39 1.50 -7.19
N SER A 125 -17.90 2.60 -7.76
CA SER A 125 -18.59 3.74 -7.16
C SER A 125 -20.10 3.50 -6.99
N THR A 126 -20.61 2.33 -7.41
CA THR A 126 -22.04 2.02 -7.44
C THR A 126 -22.53 1.39 -6.13
N SER A 127 -23.32 2.18 -5.39
CA SER A 127 -24.51 1.79 -4.61
C SER A 127 -24.54 0.47 -3.82
N GLY A 128 -23.47 0.08 -3.14
CA GLY A 128 -23.60 -0.87 -2.03
C GLY A 128 -24.35 -0.20 -0.86
N SER A 129 -25.47 -0.77 -0.41
CA SER A 129 -26.04 -0.43 0.90
C SER A 129 -25.00 -0.66 2.00
N GLU A 130 -25.12 0.00 3.15
CA GLU A 130 -24.19 -0.23 4.29
C GLU A 130 -24.05 -1.72 4.67
N GLY A 131 -25.10 -2.53 4.44
CA GLY A 131 -25.07 -3.98 4.60
C GLY A 131 -24.14 -4.72 3.62
N SER A 132 -24.04 -4.26 2.37
CA SER A 132 -23.08 -4.80 1.40
C SER A 132 -21.63 -4.49 1.77
N TRP A 133 -21.39 -3.47 2.61
CA TRP A 133 -20.06 -3.09 3.04
C TRP A 133 -19.57 -3.92 4.23
N ALA A 134 -20.46 -4.23 5.19
CA ALA A 134 -20.13 -5.05 6.34
C ALA A 134 -19.75 -6.49 5.94
N VAL A 135 -20.52 -7.10 5.03
CA VAL A 135 -20.21 -8.44 4.48
C VAL A 135 -18.86 -8.44 3.76
N ASP A 136 -18.57 -7.38 2.99
CA ASP A 136 -17.30 -7.22 2.29
C ASP A 136 -16.12 -7.12 3.27
N ILE A 137 -16.29 -6.49 4.44
CA ILE A 137 -15.25 -6.42 5.49
C ILE A 137 -14.94 -7.80 6.07
N GLU A 138 -15.96 -8.57 6.45
CA GLU A 138 -15.76 -9.91 7.02
C GLU A 138 -15.08 -10.86 6.03
N GLU A 139 -15.49 -10.81 4.77
CA GLU A 139 -14.87 -11.56 3.68
C GLU A 139 -13.42 -11.12 3.45
N ASP A 140 -13.16 -9.80 3.45
CA ASP A 140 -11.81 -9.26 3.22
C ASP A 140 -10.83 -9.67 4.33
N VAL A 141 -11.30 -9.74 5.59
CA VAL A 141 -10.51 -10.26 6.72
C VAL A 141 -10.23 -11.76 6.56
N ALA A 142 -11.25 -12.54 6.17
CA ALA A 142 -11.10 -13.99 5.99
C ALA A 142 -10.15 -14.37 4.84
N GLU A 143 -9.90 -13.45 3.90
CA GLU A 143 -9.00 -13.65 2.76
C GLU A 143 -7.53 -13.72 3.13
N GLN A 144 -7.14 -13.39 4.37
CA GLN A 144 -5.75 -13.56 4.83
C GLN A 144 -5.19 -14.95 4.48
N ARG A 145 -6.04 -15.98 4.47
CA ARG A 145 -5.68 -17.37 4.10
C ARG A 145 -5.14 -17.54 2.67
N PHE A 146 -5.39 -16.58 1.77
CA PHE A 146 -4.96 -16.65 0.37
C PHE A 146 -3.64 -15.93 0.11
N TYR A 147 -3.22 -15.08 1.05
CA TYR A 147 -1.95 -14.35 0.97
C TYR A 147 -0.82 -15.19 1.56
N PRO A 148 0.44 -14.93 1.15
CA PRO A 148 1.59 -15.57 1.77
C PRO A 148 1.69 -15.18 3.25
N ARG A 149 2.46 -15.96 4.01
CA ARG A 149 2.77 -15.61 5.40
C ARG A 149 3.69 -14.41 5.41
N LEU A 150 3.20 -13.32 5.98
CA LEU A 150 3.92 -12.06 6.12
C LEU A 150 4.83 -12.06 7.35
N GLY A 151 5.92 -11.30 7.27
CA GLY A 151 6.77 -11.02 8.43
C GLY A 151 6.05 -10.18 9.49
N ALA A 152 6.65 -10.08 10.67
CA ALA A 152 6.04 -9.34 11.80
C ALA A 152 5.82 -7.84 11.53
N ASN A 153 6.59 -7.26 10.59
CA ASN A 153 6.50 -5.86 10.20
C ASN A 153 5.61 -5.63 8.97
N GLU A 154 5.03 -6.68 8.40
CA GLU A 154 4.23 -6.59 7.19
C GLU A 154 2.77 -6.86 7.50
N VAL A 155 1.89 -6.09 6.89
CA VAL A 155 0.45 -6.15 7.12
C VAL A 155 -0.26 -6.21 5.79
N ARG A 156 -1.01 -7.28 5.59
CA ARG A 156 -2.00 -7.34 4.51
C ARG A 156 -3.21 -6.53 4.93
N VAL A 157 -3.46 -5.44 4.22
CA VAL A 157 -4.54 -4.51 4.57
C VAL A 157 -5.88 -5.14 4.22
N SER A 158 -6.80 -5.08 5.17
CA SER A 158 -8.20 -5.48 5.00
C SER A 158 -9.12 -4.25 5.05
N ALA A 159 -10.29 -4.33 4.44
CA ALA A 159 -11.32 -3.34 4.63
C ALA A 159 -11.68 -3.23 6.13
N ARG A 160 -11.91 -2.00 6.60
CA ARG A 160 -12.31 -1.73 7.99
C ARG A 160 -13.62 -0.96 8.07
N PRO A 161 -14.35 -1.00 9.19
CA PRO A 161 -15.48 -0.11 9.49
C PRO A 161 -15.03 1.33 9.76
N GLN A 162 -15.79 2.33 9.29
CA GLN A 162 -15.40 3.75 9.41
C GLN A 162 -15.69 4.32 10.80
N ALA A 163 -16.53 3.62 11.57
CA ALA A 163 -16.81 3.95 12.95
C ALA A 163 -15.51 4.05 13.76
N GLY A 164 -15.33 5.18 14.45
CA GLY A 164 -14.15 5.46 15.28
C GLY A 164 -12.91 5.98 14.53
N SER A 165 -12.93 6.01 13.19
CA SER A 165 -11.84 6.63 12.42
C SER A 165 -11.89 8.15 12.52
N ARG A 166 -10.71 8.76 12.71
CA ARG A 166 -10.54 10.23 12.67
C ARG A 166 -10.53 10.77 11.24
N PHE A 167 -10.44 9.89 10.25
CA PHE A 167 -10.41 10.22 8.82
C PHE A 167 -11.69 9.73 8.17
N ARG A 168 -12.44 10.65 7.56
CA ARG A 168 -13.63 10.30 6.81
C ARG A 168 -13.37 10.73 5.38
N PRO A 169 -13.31 9.80 4.42
CA PRO A 169 -13.17 10.23 3.04
C PRO A 169 -14.46 10.95 2.68
N SER A 170 -14.34 12.05 1.93
CA SER A 170 -15.52 12.59 1.26
C SER A 170 -15.99 11.57 0.21
N GLY A 171 -17.29 11.31 0.14
CA GLY A 171 -17.88 10.43 -0.89
C GLY A 171 -17.66 8.92 -0.70
N ARG A 172 -17.67 8.17 -1.81
CA ARG A 172 -17.71 6.69 -1.84
C ARG A 172 -16.31 6.04 -1.95
N HIS A 173 -15.27 6.69 -1.44
CA HIS A 173 -13.85 6.31 -1.61
C HIS A 173 -13.32 5.35 -0.54
N GLY A 174 -14.20 4.71 0.23
CA GLY A 174 -13.82 3.76 1.27
C GLY A 174 -13.05 2.52 0.77
N ARG A 175 -13.08 2.25 -0.54
CA ARG A 175 -12.40 1.12 -1.21
C ARG A 175 -11.04 1.48 -1.77
N ASP A 176 -10.63 2.75 -1.73
CA ASP A 176 -9.36 3.15 -2.34
C ASP A 176 -8.21 2.54 -1.55
N ALA A 177 -7.14 2.15 -2.26
CA ALA A 177 -6.05 1.37 -1.67
C ALA A 177 -5.35 2.16 -0.55
N GLU A 178 -5.07 3.43 -0.83
CA GLU A 178 -4.46 4.39 0.08
C GLU A 178 -5.32 4.56 1.33
N PHE A 179 -6.64 4.69 1.15
CA PHE A 179 -7.56 4.88 2.27
C PHE A 179 -7.67 3.64 3.15
N LYS A 180 -7.72 2.45 2.54
CA LYS A 180 -7.64 1.18 3.28
C LYS A 180 -6.35 1.10 4.11
N ALA A 181 -5.20 1.41 3.50
CA ALA A 181 -3.91 1.34 4.18
C ALA A 181 -3.79 2.34 5.35
N LEU A 182 -4.20 3.60 5.15
CA LEU A 182 -4.20 4.61 6.21
C LEU A 182 -5.06 4.21 7.41
N ARG A 183 -6.15 3.47 7.18
CA ARG A 183 -7.03 3.01 8.27
C ARG A 183 -6.48 1.84 9.04
N GLU A 184 -5.78 0.94 8.36
CA GLU A 184 -5.03 -0.11 9.03
C GLU A 184 -3.93 0.51 9.90
N LEU A 185 -3.19 1.47 9.35
CA LEU A 185 -2.16 2.22 10.07
C LEU A 185 -2.74 3.01 11.27
N GLU A 186 -3.87 3.71 11.10
CA GLU A 186 -4.60 4.35 12.20
C GLU A 186 -4.98 3.35 13.29
N ALA A 187 -5.46 2.16 12.91
CA ALA A 187 -5.85 1.15 13.88
C ALA A 187 -4.63 0.66 14.70
N ASP A 188 -3.48 0.48 14.06
CA ASP A 188 -2.25 0.08 14.74
C ASP A 188 -1.71 1.18 15.67
N LEU A 189 -1.79 2.45 15.27
CA LEU A 189 -1.48 3.60 16.12
C LEU A 189 -2.42 3.70 17.33
N ASN A 190 -3.72 3.57 17.10
CA ASN A 190 -4.73 3.67 18.16
C ASN A 190 -4.64 2.51 19.17
N LYS A 191 -4.21 1.32 18.72
CA LYS A 191 -3.94 0.15 19.57
C LYS A 191 -2.56 0.17 20.23
N ALA A 192 -1.76 1.21 19.99
CA ALA A 192 -0.38 1.32 20.45
C ALA A 192 0.52 0.13 20.03
N ILE A 193 0.22 -0.49 18.87
CA ILE A 193 1.08 -1.51 18.24
C ILE A 193 2.37 -0.85 17.71
N ILE A 194 2.24 0.40 17.24
CA ILE A 194 3.32 1.27 16.81
C ILE A 194 3.13 2.66 17.41
N PRO A 195 4.21 3.41 17.65
CA PRO A 195 4.12 4.77 18.18
C PRO A 195 3.77 5.79 17.08
N PRO A 196 3.12 6.93 17.44
CA PRO A 196 2.86 8.04 16.52
C PRO A 196 4.12 8.86 16.21
N GLY A 197 3.98 9.83 15.30
CA GLY A 197 5.07 10.78 14.98
C GLY A 197 6.23 10.18 14.17
N GLY A 198 5.96 9.13 13.39
CA GLY A 198 6.90 8.56 12.42
C GLY A 198 6.92 9.29 11.08
N GLU A 199 7.52 8.63 10.10
CA GLU A 199 7.61 9.03 8.69
C GLU A 199 6.79 8.07 7.85
N LEU A 200 6.13 8.60 6.82
CA LEU A 200 5.24 7.86 5.95
C LEU A 200 5.68 7.97 4.50
N GLU A 201 5.87 6.84 3.85
CA GLU A 201 6.16 6.75 2.42
C GLU A 201 5.07 5.91 1.75
N ILE A 202 4.41 6.45 0.73
CA ILE A 202 3.29 5.82 0.05
C ILE A 202 3.65 5.63 -1.41
N PHE A 203 3.64 4.41 -1.89
CA PHE A 203 3.80 4.08 -3.30
C PHE A 203 2.43 3.70 -3.86
N VAL A 204 1.97 4.35 -4.92
CA VAL A 204 0.65 4.09 -5.51
C VAL A 204 0.72 4.02 -7.04
N SER A 205 0.02 3.03 -7.59
CA SER A 205 0.02 2.75 -9.05
C SER A 205 -0.66 3.80 -9.93
N GLN A 206 -1.36 4.75 -9.34
CA GLN A 206 -2.04 5.86 -10.02
C GLN A 206 -1.94 7.11 -9.13
N PRO A 207 -2.09 8.32 -9.69
CA PRO A 207 -2.15 9.53 -8.87
C PRO A 207 -3.31 9.43 -7.86
N PRO A 208 -3.11 9.74 -6.57
CA PRO A 208 -4.19 9.79 -5.60
C PRO A 208 -5.29 10.76 -6.07
N CYS A 209 -6.55 10.37 -5.88
CA CYS A 209 -7.66 11.28 -6.13
C CYS A 209 -7.75 12.37 -5.04
N ALA A 210 -8.55 13.42 -5.28
CA ALA A 210 -8.64 14.56 -4.36
C ALA A 210 -9.05 14.17 -2.92
N SER A 211 -9.94 13.18 -2.75
CA SER A 211 -10.33 12.68 -1.44
C SER A 211 -9.21 11.88 -0.76
N CYS A 212 -8.44 11.08 -1.50
CA CYS A 212 -7.24 10.40 -0.98
C CYS A 212 -6.16 11.41 -0.58
N THR A 213 -5.89 12.42 -1.40
CA THR A 213 -4.96 13.52 -1.06
C THR A 213 -5.36 14.20 0.24
N GLN A 214 -6.64 14.57 0.38
CA GLN A 214 -7.16 15.17 1.61
C GLN A 214 -7.01 14.24 2.82
N ALA A 215 -7.31 12.94 2.66
CA ALA A 215 -7.19 11.97 3.73
C ALA A 215 -5.74 11.77 4.18
N ILE A 216 -4.78 11.70 3.25
CA ILE A 216 -3.35 11.63 3.53
C ILE A 216 -2.89 12.86 4.30
N THR A 217 -3.29 14.07 3.87
CA THR A 217 -2.97 15.32 4.56
C THR A 217 -3.54 15.34 5.98
N GLN A 218 -4.82 15.02 6.13
CA GLN A 218 -5.46 14.98 7.45
C GLN A 218 -4.78 13.95 8.37
N PHE A 219 -4.40 12.79 7.82
CA PHE A 219 -3.68 11.74 8.52
C PHE A 219 -2.34 12.23 9.06
N ALA A 220 -1.54 12.87 8.20
CA ALA A 220 -0.25 13.43 8.56
C ALA A 220 -0.37 14.47 9.69
N ASP A 221 -1.35 15.37 9.59
CA ASP A 221 -1.61 16.41 10.58
C ASP A 221 -2.11 15.86 11.92
N THR A 222 -2.96 14.82 11.87
CA THR A 222 -3.59 14.24 13.06
C THR A 222 -2.60 13.44 13.89
N TYR A 223 -1.72 12.68 13.24
CA TYR A 223 -0.71 11.86 13.90
C TYR A 223 0.68 12.51 13.99
N LYS A 224 0.77 13.80 13.63
CA LYS A 224 1.98 14.62 13.74
C LYS A 224 3.17 13.95 13.06
N LEU A 225 2.96 13.47 11.84
CA LEU A 225 4.01 12.82 11.06
C LEU A 225 5.16 13.80 10.79
N ARG A 226 6.38 13.29 10.86
CA ARG A 226 7.59 14.08 10.62
C ARG A 226 7.87 14.33 9.16
N ASN A 227 7.40 13.45 8.29
CA ASN A 227 7.48 13.57 6.86
C ASN A 227 6.43 12.65 6.22
N THR A 228 5.84 13.08 5.12
CA THR A 228 4.97 12.23 4.31
C THR A 228 5.31 12.42 2.83
N VAL A 229 5.71 11.34 2.17
CA VAL A 229 6.03 11.36 0.74
C VAL A 229 5.14 10.36 0.01
N VAL A 230 4.50 10.80 -1.06
CA VAL A 230 3.62 9.98 -1.89
C VAL A 230 4.19 9.88 -3.30
N HIS A 231 4.69 8.71 -3.65
CA HIS A 231 5.18 8.37 -4.97
C HIS A 231 4.06 7.76 -5.82
N HIS A 232 3.75 8.39 -6.96
CA HIS A 232 2.72 7.87 -7.87
C HIS A 232 3.21 7.73 -9.31
N LEU A 233 2.67 6.75 -10.03
CA LEU A 233 2.91 6.63 -11.47
C LEU A 233 1.96 7.55 -12.24
N THR A 234 2.51 8.43 -13.07
CA THR A 234 1.72 9.43 -13.82
C THR A 234 1.19 8.81 -15.11
N SER A 235 -0.11 8.99 -15.37
CA SER A 235 -0.74 8.46 -16.59
C SER A 235 -0.11 9.04 -17.87
N THR A 236 -0.06 8.20 -18.91
CA THR A 236 0.34 8.60 -20.27
C THR A 236 -0.78 9.26 -21.07
N LYS A 237 -1.99 9.35 -20.49
CA LYS A 237 -3.16 9.93 -21.15
C LYS A 237 -2.84 11.34 -21.64
N ASP A 238 -3.22 11.63 -22.87
CA ASP A 238 -3.09 12.95 -23.51
C ASP A 238 -1.64 13.44 -23.71
N VAL A 239 -0.62 12.59 -23.52
CA VAL A 239 0.80 12.92 -23.76
C VAL A 239 1.41 11.99 -24.83
N PRO A 240 1.95 12.52 -25.94
CA PRO A 240 2.64 11.72 -26.94
C PRO A 240 3.85 10.97 -26.37
N ALA A 241 4.08 9.72 -26.82
CA ALA A 241 5.13 8.85 -26.29
C ALA A 241 6.55 9.46 -26.33
N ALA A 242 6.86 10.25 -27.36
CA ALA A 242 8.13 10.96 -27.49
C ALA A 242 8.39 11.99 -26.36
N ARG A 243 7.36 12.39 -25.61
CA ARG A 243 7.41 13.38 -24.53
C ARG A 243 7.14 12.79 -23.15
N TRP A 244 7.07 11.47 -23.02
CA TRP A 244 6.82 10.87 -21.72
C TRP A 244 7.93 11.17 -20.72
N SER A 245 7.53 11.68 -19.55
CA SER A 245 8.40 11.80 -18.38
C SER A 245 8.85 10.41 -17.90
N PRO A 246 9.90 10.31 -17.04
CA PRO A 246 10.29 9.04 -16.43
C PRO A 246 9.12 8.32 -15.74
N SER A 247 8.23 9.07 -15.08
CA SER A 247 7.05 8.53 -14.42
C SER A 247 6.02 7.96 -15.40
N GLN A 248 5.82 8.61 -16.55
CA GLN A 248 4.91 8.14 -17.60
C GLN A 248 5.44 6.90 -18.31
N LYS A 249 6.76 6.80 -18.52
CA LYS A 249 7.40 5.57 -19.01
C LYS A 249 7.20 4.42 -18.02
N ALA A 250 7.49 4.68 -16.74
CA ALA A 250 7.28 3.71 -15.66
C ALA A 250 5.81 3.27 -15.55
N TYR A 251 4.85 4.19 -15.68
CA TYR A 251 3.41 3.88 -15.76
C TYR A 251 3.09 2.92 -16.91
N SER A 252 3.56 3.23 -18.13
CA SER A 252 3.31 2.40 -19.30
C SER A 252 3.90 0.99 -19.15
N GLU A 253 5.14 0.92 -18.67
CA GLU A 253 5.85 -0.34 -18.40
C GLU A 253 5.13 -1.16 -17.33
N PHE A 254 4.74 -0.53 -16.21
CA PHE A 254 3.99 -1.18 -15.13
C PHE A 254 2.72 -1.85 -15.64
N PHE A 255 1.84 -1.12 -16.33
CA PHE A 255 0.58 -1.67 -16.81
C PHE A 255 0.77 -2.70 -17.94
N THR A 256 1.81 -2.57 -18.75
CA THR A 256 2.17 -3.56 -19.76
C THR A 256 2.65 -4.85 -19.12
N GLY A 257 3.61 -4.77 -18.19
CA GLY A 257 4.12 -5.91 -17.43
C GLY A 257 3.01 -6.60 -16.64
N ARG A 258 2.22 -5.83 -15.89
CA ARG A 258 1.07 -6.32 -15.12
C ARG A 258 0.05 -7.04 -16.00
N ARG A 259 -0.26 -6.52 -17.19
CA ARG A 259 -1.15 -7.21 -18.15
C ARG A 259 -0.58 -8.56 -18.58
N THR A 260 0.71 -8.61 -18.93
CA THR A 260 1.39 -9.85 -19.31
C THR A 260 1.34 -10.87 -18.18
N THR A 261 1.68 -10.47 -16.96
CA THR A 261 1.63 -11.36 -15.78
C THR A 261 0.21 -11.85 -15.51
N ILE A 262 -0.79 -10.95 -15.47
CA ILE A 262 -2.20 -11.32 -15.24
C ILE A 262 -2.69 -12.32 -16.29
N ASN A 263 -2.41 -12.08 -17.57
CA ASN A 263 -2.82 -12.97 -18.66
C ASN A 263 -2.12 -14.33 -18.59
N GLY A 264 -0.87 -14.38 -18.12
CA GLY A 264 -0.14 -15.63 -17.92
C GLY A 264 -0.56 -16.41 -16.66
N THR A 265 -1.05 -15.71 -15.63
CA THR A 265 -1.43 -16.32 -14.34
C THR A 265 -2.90 -16.74 -14.30
N LEU A 266 -3.81 -15.90 -14.78
CA LEU A 266 -5.26 -16.11 -14.74
C LEU A 266 -5.79 -16.69 -16.06
N VAL A 267 -5.19 -17.81 -16.47
CA VAL A 267 -5.58 -18.54 -17.68
C VAL A 267 -6.76 -19.46 -17.37
N THR A 268 -7.82 -19.34 -18.17
CA THR A 268 -9.05 -20.15 -18.06
C THR A 268 -8.72 -21.64 -18.08
N GLY A 269 -9.29 -22.38 -17.12
CA GLY A 269 -9.07 -23.82 -16.92
C GLY A 269 -7.64 -24.21 -16.50
N LYS A 270 -6.72 -23.26 -16.32
CA LYS A 270 -5.28 -23.52 -16.06
C LYS A 270 -4.71 -22.72 -14.90
N VAL A 271 -5.56 -22.16 -14.04
CA VAL A 271 -5.10 -21.48 -12.82
C VAL A 271 -4.47 -22.53 -11.90
N ARG A 272 -3.19 -22.37 -11.57
CA ARG A 272 -2.44 -23.23 -10.63
C ARG A 272 -2.25 -22.48 -9.31
N ALA A 273 -2.01 -23.17 -8.20
CA ALA A 273 -1.62 -22.49 -6.96
C ALA A 273 -0.32 -21.67 -7.16
N ALA A 274 -0.20 -20.53 -6.49
CA ALA A 274 1.06 -19.80 -6.44
C ALA A 274 2.09 -20.63 -5.66
N ASN A 275 3.31 -20.77 -6.17
CA ASN A 275 4.38 -21.49 -5.47
C ASN A 275 5.13 -20.50 -4.55
N PRO A 276 5.05 -20.64 -3.22
CA PRO A 276 5.72 -19.72 -2.29
C PRO A 276 7.25 -19.79 -2.39
N ARG A 277 7.84 -20.84 -2.98
CA ARG A 277 9.31 -20.94 -3.14
C ARG A 277 9.91 -19.94 -4.14
N GLY A 278 9.11 -19.33 -5.01
CA GLY A 278 9.58 -18.24 -5.88
C GLY A 278 9.80 -16.91 -5.15
N GLU A 279 9.31 -16.79 -3.90
CA GLU A 279 9.40 -15.56 -3.08
C GLU A 279 10.81 -15.35 -2.51
N SER A 280 11.56 -16.43 -2.24
CA SER A 280 12.93 -16.33 -1.70
C SER A 280 13.95 -15.79 -2.71
N GLU A 281 13.73 -15.99 -4.01
CA GLU A 281 14.62 -15.46 -5.06
C GLU A 281 14.38 -13.96 -5.30
N ALA A 282 13.13 -13.51 -5.28
CA ALA A 282 12.80 -12.09 -5.49
C ALA A 282 13.21 -11.20 -4.31
N LEU A 283 13.03 -11.68 -3.06
CA LEU A 283 13.54 -11.01 -1.86
C LEU A 283 15.07 -11.03 -1.81
N GLY A 284 15.72 -12.14 -2.19
CA GLY A 284 17.18 -12.22 -2.26
C GLY A 284 17.79 -11.26 -3.29
N LEU A 285 17.15 -11.08 -4.45
CA LEU A 285 17.61 -10.14 -5.47
C LEU A 285 17.44 -8.66 -5.07
N LEU A 286 16.46 -8.34 -4.22
CA LEU A 286 16.27 -7.00 -3.67
C LEU A 286 17.25 -6.70 -2.52
N GLU A 287 17.51 -7.67 -1.63
CA GLU A 287 18.55 -7.54 -0.60
C GLU A 287 19.95 -7.37 -1.22
N GLU A 288 20.24 -8.06 -2.33
CA GLU A 288 21.46 -7.84 -3.10
C GLU A 288 21.52 -6.44 -3.74
N ALA A 289 20.41 -5.94 -4.28
CA ALA A 289 20.34 -4.61 -4.90
C ALA A 289 20.48 -3.47 -3.86
N GLU A 290 19.88 -3.61 -2.68
CA GLU A 290 20.00 -2.66 -1.57
C GLU A 290 21.40 -2.72 -0.92
N GLY A 291 21.98 -3.92 -0.81
CA GLY A 291 23.38 -4.11 -0.41
C GLY A 291 24.37 -3.40 -1.34
N PHE A 292 24.09 -3.40 -2.66
CA PHE A 292 24.92 -2.74 -3.66
C PHE A 292 24.87 -1.21 -3.58
N GLN A 293 23.71 -0.62 -3.25
CA GLN A 293 23.58 0.83 -3.06
C GLN A 293 24.21 1.33 -1.75
N SER A 294 24.07 0.55 -0.67
CA SER A 294 24.74 0.80 0.62
C SER A 294 26.28 0.78 0.50
N GLY A 295 26.82 -0.12 -0.31
CA GLY A 295 28.26 -0.22 -0.60
C GLY A 295 28.82 0.99 -1.38
N ARG A 296 28.08 1.52 -2.36
CA ARG A 296 28.51 2.70 -3.15
C ARG A 296 28.54 3.98 -2.32
N LEU A 297 27.61 4.17 -1.40
CA LEU A 297 27.58 5.34 -0.52
C LEU A 297 28.72 5.35 0.52
N LYS A 298 29.23 4.17 0.90
CA LYS A 298 30.42 4.04 1.77
C LYS A 298 31.73 4.23 1.00
N ALA A 299 31.83 3.73 -0.24
CA ALA A 299 33.01 3.92 -1.07
C ALA A 299 33.23 5.40 -1.48
N ALA A 300 32.15 6.16 -1.72
CA ALA A 300 32.24 7.57 -2.06
C ALA A 300 32.66 8.49 -0.89
N LYS A 301 32.49 8.05 0.37
CA LYS A 301 32.91 8.83 1.56
C LYS A 301 34.36 8.57 1.99
N SER A 302 35.04 7.57 1.44
CA SER A 302 36.42 7.25 1.80
C SER A 302 37.48 7.86 0.86
N ALA A 303 37.05 8.63 -0.15
CA ALA A 303 37.93 9.19 -1.19
C ALA A 303 38.09 10.72 -1.11
N CYS A 304 37.69 11.36 -0.02
CA CYS A 304 37.94 12.78 0.21
C CYS A 304 38.27 13.01 1.68
N VAL A 305 39.50 13.45 1.93
CA VAL A 305 40.06 14.27 3.04
C VAL A 305 41.58 13.96 3.06
N PRO A 306 42.43 14.99 3.20
CA PRO A 306 43.51 15.35 2.26
C PRO A 306 44.80 14.54 2.37
#